data_AF-A0A0B1SV31-F1
#
_entry.id   AF-A0A0B1SV31-F1
#
_cell.length_a   1.000
_cell.length_b   1.000
_cell.length_c   1.000
_cell.angle_alpha   90.00
_cell.angle_beta   90.00
_cell.angle_gamma   90.00
#
_symmetry.space_group_name_H-M   'P 1'
#
loop_
_entity.id
_entity.type
_entity.pdbx_description
1 polymer ?
#
loop_
_entity_poly.entity_id
_entity_poly.type
_entity_poly.pdbx_seq_one_letter_code
_entity_poly.pdbx_strand_id
1 'polypeptide(L)'
;MKNPDIKRELALCEKALKLDCRFSNKLIGENFSNYSAWHYRAVLLPKIQNSKTGEYKLDDDTIAAELKKVTSAFFTDPDDQSAWVYSRWLLEMGSEKEFLKPDSLSPAVPLSVSFHGNNTTVVMSKACTLEKVLPFVSTLEEAQWRGISALSPQPQSARIWQCMSEKSCKAIVDQENNEEIDVSEKPYANKELLRRAFDLVVREPNVAIITITDNCKQLMEMEPKNMWARYMYTLCLMETRPVECHEEILANLGKLATELDTKRKEIYKNLASRQILNKVLRTEEDGAPLLERLMDGKETQLAIRNAQISRLVISCTMVKLKLRSFRHRRVVVQFF
;
A
#
# COMPACT_ATOMS: atom_id res chain seq x y z
N MET A 1 -33.56 33.13 15.42
CA MET A 1 -32.70 32.01 15.87
C MET A 1 -31.27 32.51 15.88
N LYS A 2 -30.55 32.40 17.01
CA LYS A 2 -29.12 32.78 17.05
C LYS A 2 -28.35 31.82 16.14
N ASN A 3 -27.55 32.35 15.22
CA ASN A 3 -26.63 31.52 14.43
C ASN A 3 -25.73 30.74 15.41
N PRO A 4 -25.57 29.42 15.26
CA PRO A 4 -24.67 28.64 16.10
C PRO A 4 -23.27 29.25 15.98
N ASP A 5 -22.62 29.45 17.13
CA ASP A 5 -21.24 29.90 17.17
C ASP A 5 -20.36 28.69 16.86
N ILE A 6 -20.20 28.44 15.57
CA ILE A 6 -19.46 27.29 15.01
C ILE A 6 -18.06 27.21 15.61
N LYS A 7 -17.41 28.35 15.91
CA LYS A 7 -16.07 28.38 16.53
C LYS A 7 -16.11 27.81 17.95
N ARG A 8 -17.12 28.18 18.73
CA ARG A 8 -17.30 27.68 20.10
C ARG A 8 -17.65 26.18 20.10
N GLU A 9 -18.49 25.73 19.18
CA GLU A 9 -18.86 24.31 19.05
C GLU A 9 -17.66 23.45 18.63
N LEU A 10 -16.86 23.90 17.66
CA LEU A 10 -15.62 23.23 17.28
C LEU A 10 -14.63 23.13 18.44
N ALA A 11 -14.46 24.20 19.23
CA ALA A 11 -13.59 24.18 20.41
C ALA A 11 -14.08 23.20 21.49
N LEU A 12 -15.39 23.04 21.67
CA LEU A 12 -15.96 22.05 22.58
C LEU A 12 -15.73 20.62 22.08
N CYS A 13 -15.89 20.38 20.78
CA CYS A 13 -15.58 19.10 20.15
C CYS A 13 -14.10 18.73 20.29
N GLU A 14 -13.18 19.66 20.04
CA GLU A 14 -11.74 19.44 20.25
C GLU A 14 -11.42 19.10 21.70
N LYS A 15 -12.07 19.76 22.66
CA LYS A 15 -11.90 19.48 24.09
C LYS A 15 -12.43 18.09 24.47
N ALA A 16 -13.58 17.69 23.92
CA ALA A 16 -14.13 16.35 24.13
C ALA A 16 -13.21 15.26 23.57
N LEU A 17 -12.73 15.43 22.32
CA LEU A 17 -11.79 14.48 21.70
C LEU A 17 -10.49 14.32 22.50
N LYS A 18 -9.95 15.41 23.05
CA LYS A 18 -8.77 15.37 23.93
C LYS A 18 -9.06 14.64 25.25
N LEU A 19 -10.28 14.75 25.79
CA LEU A 19 -10.69 14.01 26.99
C LEU A 19 -10.83 12.51 26.70
N ASP A 20 -11.41 12.13 25.57
CA ASP A 20 -11.54 10.74 25.13
C ASP A 20 -10.17 10.08 24.89
N CYS A 21 -9.20 10.84 24.37
CA CYS A 21 -7.81 10.40 24.24
C CYS A 21 -7.14 10.16 25.62
N ARG A 22 -7.43 11.00 26.62
CA ARG A 22 -6.96 10.75 28.00
C ARG A 22 -7.64 9.54 28.64
N PHE A 23 -8.93 9.35 28.38
CA PHE A 23 -9.69 8.22 28.88
C PHE A 23 -9.16 6.88 28.33
N SER A 24 -8.91 6.82 27.03
CA SER A 24 -8.28 5.63 26.41
C SER A 24 -6.87 5.36 26.95
N ASN A 25 -6.05 6.39 27.21
CA ASN A 25 -4.76 6.19 27.89
C ASN A 25 -4.91 5.58 29.29
N LYS A 26 -5.93 6.00 30.06
CA LYS A 26 -6.23 5.41 31.37
C LYS A 26 -6.61 3.93 31.24
N LEU A 27 -7.50 3.60 30.30
CA LEU A 27 -7.92 2.21 30.06
C LEU A 27 -6.76 1.30 29.66
N ILE A 28 -5.83 1.80 28.83
CA ILE A 28 -4.62 1.06 28.44
C ILE A 28 -3.68 0.90 29.64
N GLY A 29 -3.54 1.93 30.47
CA GLY A 29 -2.72 1.84 31.69
C GLY A 29 -3.27 0.85 32.72
N GLU A 30 -4.59 0.71 32.80
CA GLU A 30 -5.26 -0.28 33.66
C GLU A 30 -5.17 -1.71 33.08
N ASN A 31 -5.29 -1.84 31.75
CA ASN A 31 -5.20 -3.11 31.05
C ASN A 31 -4.66 -2.91 29.63
N PHE A 32 -3.38 -3.22 29.42
CA PHE A 32 -2.73 -3.05 28.12
C PHE A 32 -3.29 -4.01 27.05
N SER A 33 -3.94 -5.12 27.44
CA SER A 33 -4.61 -6.05 26.52
C SER A 33 -6.00 -5.56 26.07
N ASN A 34 -6.40 -4.34 26.44
CA ASN A 34 -7.68 -3.76 26.04
C ASN A 34 -7.66 -3.30 24.57
N TYR A 35 -7.93 -4.23 23.66
CA TYR A 35 -8.05 -3.94 22.22
C TYR A 35 -9.00 -2.78 21.89
N SER A 36 -10.14 -2.70 22.59
CA SER A 36 -11.13 -1.64 22.36
C SER A 36 -10.56 -0.25 22.65
N ALA A 37 -9.72 -0.12 23.69
CA ALA A 37 -9.07 1.14 24.02
C ALA A 37 -8.05 1.55 22.96
N TRP A 38 -7.24 0.60 22.46
CA TRP A 38 -6.31 0.83 21.35
C TRP A 38 -7.02 1.22 20.05
N HIS A 39 -8.08 0.49 19.70
CA HIS A 39 -8.89 0.79 18.52
C HIS A 39 -9.53 2.18 18.62
N TYR A 40 -10.11 2.51 19.77
CA TYR A 40 -10.71 3.82 20.00
C TYR A 40 -9.68 4.95 19.83
N ARG A 41 -8.45 4.74 20.33
CA ARG A 41 -7.31 5.65 20.07
C ARG A 41 -6.98 5.81 18.60
N ALA A 42 -6.93 4.71 17.84
CA ALA A 42 -6.64 4.74 16.40
C ALA A 42 -7.67 5.56 15.61
N VAL A 43 -8.93 5.56 16.06
CA VAL A 43 -10.01 6.36 15.46
C VAL A 43 -9.92 7.84 15.87
N LEU A 44 -9.53 8.14 17.11
CA LEU A 44 -9.50 9.50 17.65
C LEU A 44 -8.30 10.31 17.15
N LEU A 45 -7.11 9.71 17.10
CA LEU A 45 -5.87 10.44 16.79
C LEU A 45 -5.94 11.20 15.45
N PRO A 46 -6.32 10.58 14.32
CA PRO A 46 -6.37 11.29 13.04
C PRO A 46 -7.40 12.43 13.07
N LYS A 47 -8.51 12.27 13.81
CA LYS A 47 -9.55 13.30 13.95
C LYS A 47 -9.08 14.50 14.77
N ILE A 48 -8.30 14.26 15.83
CA ILE A 48 -7.74 15.32 16.67
C ILE A 48 -6.74 16.15 15.87
N GLN A 49 -5.87 15.47 15.12
CA GLN A 49 -4.77 16.11 14.43
C GLN A 49 -5.20 16.82 13.15
N ASN A 50 -6.13 16.23 12.40
CA ASN A 50 -6.59 16.74 11.11
C ASN A 50 -7.96 17.41 11.21
N SER A 51 -8.31 17.96 12.37
CA SER A 51 -9.61 18.62 12.59
C SER A 51 -9.90 19.74 11.58
N LYS A 52 -8.84 20.33 11.01
CA LYS A 52 -8.92 21.43 10.02
C LYS A 52 -8.78 20.99 8.57
N THR A 53 -8.03 19.92 8.30
CA THR A 53 -7.69 19.48 6.93
C THR A 53 -8.57 18.32 6.45
N GLY A 54 -9.18 17.57 7.39
CA GLY A 54 -9.93 16.35 7.06
C GLY A 54 -9.06 15.19 6.56
N GLU A 55 -7.73 15.37 6.55
CA GLU A 55 -6.80 14.32 6.15
C GLU A 55 -6.80 13.17 7.17
N TYR A 56 -6.45 11.97 6.70
CA TYR A 56 -6.21 10.83 7.57
C TYR A 56 -4.70 10.54 7.60
N LYS A 57 -3.95 11.39 8.32
CA LYS A 57 -2.50 11.25 8.51
C LYS A 57 -2.12 11.53 9.96
N LEU A 58 -0.99 10.99 10.40
CA LEU A 58 -0.38 11.36 11.66
C LEU A 58 1.00 11.93 11.36
N ASP A 59 1.41 12.91 12.16
CA ASP A 59 2.75 13.44 12.09
C ASP A 59 3.72 12.46 12.75
N ASP A 60 4.99 12.59 12.38
CA ASP A 60 6.05 11.70 12.83
C ASP A 60 6.28 11.77 14.35
N ASP A 61 6.03 12.91 15.01
CA ASP A 61 6.18 13.05 16.47
C ASP A 61 5.07 12.31 17.21
N THR A 62 3.83 12.42 16.72
CA THR A 62 2.68 11.67 17.26
C THR A 62 2.91 10.18 17.12
N ILE A 63 3.34 9.71 15.94
CA ILE A 63 3.67 8.30 15.71
C ILE A 63 4.76 7.84 16.67
N ALA A 64 5.84 8.62 16.81
CA ALA A 64 6.94 8.29 17.71
C ALA A 64 6.50 8.19 19.18
N ALA A 65 5.68 9.14 19.63
CA ALA A 65 5.13 9.15 20.98
C ALA A 65 4.20 7.95 21.25
N GLU A 66 3.54 7.41 20.23
CA GLU A 66 2.69 6.23 20.35
C GLU A 66 3.44 4.91 20.29
N LEU A 67 4.41 4.81 19.38
CA LEU A 67 5.33 3.68 19.28
C LEU A 67 6.11 3.47 20.59
N LYS A 68 6.42 4.55 21.31
CA LYS A 68 7.01 4.45 22.66
C LYS A 68 6.06 3.83 23.69
N LYS A 69 4.75 4.09 23.61
CA LYS A 69 3.77 3.56 24.58
C LYS A 69 3.56 2.06 24.42
N VAL A 70 3.45 1.59 23.18
CA VAL A 70 3.29 0.15 22.87
C VAL A 70 4.52 -0.67 23.21
N THR A 71 5.72 -0.07 23.15
CA THR A 71 6.97 -0.75 23.50
C THR A 71 6.92 -1.33 24.91
N SER A 72 6.38 -0.61 25.89
CA SER A 72 6.24 -1.13 27.26
C SER A 72 5.29 -2.32 27.34
N ALA A 73 4.24 -2.36 26.51
CA ALA A 73 3.30 -3.48 26.47
C ALA A 73 3.97 -4.74 25.90
N PHE A 74 4.79 -4.60 24.85
CA PHE A 74 5.52 -5.72 24.23
C PHE A 74 6.40 -6.47 25.21
N PHE A 75 7.13 -5.77 26.09
CA PHE A 75 8.01 -6.42 27.06
C PHE A 75 7.29 -6.92 28.32
N THR A 76 6.01 -6.57 28.50
CA THR A 76 5.21 -7.02 29.65
C THR A 76 4.43 -8.29 29.31
N ASP A 77 3.79 -8.33 28.14
CA ASP A 77 3.10 -9.50 27.61
C ASP A 77 3.27 -9.55 26.09
N PRO A 78 4.32 -10.21 25.60
CA PRO A 78 4.65 -10.22 24.18
C PRO A 78 3.69 -11.06 23.34
N ASP A 79 2.80 -11.85 23.96
CA ASP A 79 1.77 -12.64 23.28
C ASP A 79 0.46 -11.86 23.06
N ASP A 80 0.26 -10.72 23.75
CA ASP A 80 -0.92 -9.86 23.55
C ASP A 80 -0.92 -9.21 22.16
N GLN A 81 -1.83 -9.67 21.31
CA GLN A 81 -1.99 -9.15 19.96
C GLN A 81 -2.43 -7.68 19.90
N SER A 82 -3.03 -7.12 20.96
CA SER A 82 -3.65 -5.80 20.94
C SER A 82 -2.63 -4.70 20.66
N ALA A 83 -1.51 -4.71 21.40
CA ALA A 83 -0.40 -3.79 21.19
C ALA A 83 0.24 -3.96 19.80
N TRP A 84 0.38 -5.20 19.32
CA TRP A 84 0.97 -5.49 18.01
C TRP A 84 0.13 -4.98 16.85
N VAL A 85 -1.20 -5.17 16.91
CA VAL A 85 -2.13 -4.67 15.89
C VAL A 85 -2.12 -3.14 15.86
N TYR A 86 -2.11 -2.49 17.02
CA TYR A 86 -2.01 -1.02 17.09
C TYR A 86 -0.68 -0.50 16.53
N SER A 87 0.43 -1.19 16.82
CA SER A 87 1.75 -0.82 16.32
C SER A 87 1.89 -1.00 14.82
N ARG A 88 1.28 -2.05 14.27
CA ARG A 88 1.15 -2.21 12.83
C ARG A 88 0.40 -1.04 12.21
N TRP A 89 -0.74 -0.63 12.78
CA TRP A 89 -1.47 0.53 12.30
C TRP A 89 -0.62 1.82 12.34
N LEU A 90 0.16 2.04 13.40
CA LEU A 90 1.08 3.18 13.48
C LEU A 90 2.16 3.15 12.37
N LEU A 91 2.70 1.97 12.05
CA LEU A 91 3.62 1.79 10.93
C LEU A 91 2.93 2.12 9.59
N GLU A 92 1.69 1.66 9.39
CA GLU A 92 0.89 1.96 8.20
C GLU A 92 0.59 3.47 8.06
N MET A 93 0.36 4.17 9.18
CA MET A 93 0.13 5.63 9.21
C MET A 93 1.39 6.44 8.90
N GLY A 94 2.57 5.96 9.31
CA GLY A 94 3.86 6.58 9.02
C GLY A 94 4.44 6.22 7.66
N SER A 95 3.95 5.13 7.04
CA SER A 95 4.44 4.65 5.76
C SER A 95 3.84 5.43 4.60
N GLU A 96 4.67 5.74 3.61
CA GLU A 96 4.21 6.23 2.32
C GLU A 96 3.89 5.12 1.33
N LYS A 97 4.20 3.87 1.68
CA LYS A 97 4.07 2.71 0.81
C LYS A 97 2.60 2.32 0.68
N GLU A 98 2.11 2.32 -0.56
CA GLU A 98 0.70 2.13 -0.88
C GLU A 98 0.13 0.79 -0.34
N PHE A 99 0.95 -0.28 -0.29
CA PHE A 99 0.49 -1.59 0.19
C PHE A 99 0.30 -1.70 1.71
N LEU A 100 0.89 -0.78 2.47
CA LEU A 100 0.65 -0.67 3.91
C LEU A 100 -0.55 0.22 4.19
N LYS A 101 -1.00 1.04 3.24
CA LYS A 101 -2.15 1.92 3.43
C LYS A 101 -3.48 1.19 3.25
N PRO A 102 -4.51 1.51 4.05
CA PRO A 102 -5.86 1.04 3.80
C PRO A 102 -6.43 1.54 2.46
N ASP A 103 -7.02 0.62 1.67
CA ASP A 103 -7.68 0.90 0.38
C ASP A 103 -8.79 1.95 0.49
N SER A 104 -9.36 2.17 1.67
CA SER A 104 -10.44 3.14 1.90
C SER A 104 -10.00 4.59 1.82
N LEU A 105 -8.70 4.89 2.02
CA LEU A 105 -8.19 6.25 2.22
C LEU A 105 -7.57 6.87 0.98
N SER A 106 -7.01 6.04 0.09
CA SER A 106 -6.39 6.53 -1.15
C SER A 106 -7.45 6.72 -2.24
N PRO A 107 -7.48 7.85 -2.97
CA PRO A 107 -8.37 7.99 -4.13
C PRO A 107 -8.05 6.93 -5.20
N ALA A 108 -9.07 6.51 -5.96
CA ALA A 108 -8.84 5.65 -7.12
C ALA A 108 -8.30 6.53 -8.25
N VAL A 109 -7.06 6.28 -8.66
CA VAL A 109 -6.35 7.07 -9.69
C VAL A 109 -5.85 6.15 -10.80
N PRO A 110 -5.72 6.65 -12.04
CA PRO A 110 -5.15 5.86 -13.13
C PRO A 110 -3.66 5.61 -12.89
N LEU A 111 -3.26 4.34 -12.94
CA LEU A 111 -1.87 3.87 -12.99
C LEU A 111 -1.31 3.97 -14.41
N SER A 112 -2.11 3.58 -15.41
CA SER A 112 -1.72 3.66 -16.82
C SER A 112 -2.93 3.80 -17.74
N VAL A 113 -2.75 4.49 -18.85
CA VAL A 113 -3.72 4.58 -19.95
C VAL A 113 -2.99 4.33 -21.26
N SER A 114 -3.45 3.35 -22.04
CA SER A 114 -2.82 2.96 -23.30
C SER A 114 -3.83 2.69 -24.40
N PHE A 115 -3.55 3.19 -25.61
CA PHE A 115 -4.35 2.92 -26.80
C PHE A 115 -3.79 1.72 -27.57
N HIS A 116 -4.67 0.89 -28.11
CA HIS A 116 -4.31 -0.34 -28.85
C HIS A 116 -4.96 -0.42 -30.23
N GLY A 117 -5.31 0.73 -30.82
CA GLY A 117 -5.89 0.84 -32.17
C GLY A 117 -7.42 0.69 -32.20
N ASN A 118 -7.98 -0.24 -31.43
CA ASN A 118 -9.43 -0.48 -31.37
C ASN A 118 -10.04 -0.37 -29.96
N ASN A 119 -9.20 -0.11 -28.97
CA ASN A 119 -9.63 0.20 -27.62
C ASN A 119 -8.56 0.99 -26.86
N THR A 120 -9.01 1.73 -25.87
CA THR A 120 -8.17 2.36 -24.85
C THR A 120 -8.33 1.57 -23.54
N THR A 121 -7.23 1.08 -22.98
CA THR A 121 -7.22 0.38 -21.70
C THR A 121 -6.77 1.32 -20.59
N VAL A 122 -7.58 1.41 -19.54
CA VAL A 122 -7.34 2.21 -18.34
C VAL A 122 -7.17 1.28 -17.15
N VAL A 123 -6.06 1.44 -16.44
CA VAL A 123 -5.71 0.62 -15.27
C VAL A 123 -5.71 1.51 -14.05
N MET A 124 -6.55 1.18 -13.08
CA MET A 124 -6.76 1.96 -11.86
C MET A 124 -5.97 1.37 -10.68
N SER A 125 -5.56 2.23 -9.74
CA SER A 125 -4.84 1.83 -8.51
C SER A 125 -5.62 0.83 -7.66
N LYS A 126 -6.95 0.88 -7.73
CA LYS A 126 -7.87 -0.05 -7.06
C LYS A 126 -9.13 -0.29 -7.89
N ALA A 127 -9.88 -1.33 -7.52
CA ALA A 127 -11.14 -1.62 -8.19
C ALA A 127 -12.13 -0.47 -7.95
N CYS A 128 -12.69 0.07 -9.03
CA CYS A 128 -13.64 1.16 -8.97
C CYS A 128 -14.75 0.99 -10.02
N THR A 129 -15.82 1.77 -9.85
CA THR A 129 -16.92 1.89 -10.83
C THR A 129 -16.48 2.77 -12.00
N LEU A 130 -17.16 2.62 -13.14
CA LEU A 130 -16.89 3.42 -14.33
C LEU A 130 -16.98 4.93 -14.06
N GLU A 131 -17.92 5.37 -13.22
CA GLU A 131 -18.09 6.78 -12.82
C GLU A 131 -16.82 7.39 -12.22
N LYS A 132 -15.96 6.58 -11.57
CA LYS A 132 -14.67 7.05 -11.04
C LYS A 132 -13.56 7.08 -12.07
N VAL A 133 -13.76 6.45 -13.23
CA VAL A 133 -12.78 6.38 -14.32
C VAL A 133 -12.97 7.53 -15.30
N LEU A 134 -14.23 7.86 -15.62
CA LEU A 134 -14.58 8.91 -16.59
C LEU A 134 -13.89 10.27 -16.34
N PRO A 135 -13.70 10.75 -15.09
CA PRO A 135 -13.00 12.00 -14.83
C PRO A 135 -11.52 12.02 -15.26
N PHE A 136 -10.93 10.86 -15.56
CA PHE A 136 -9.54 10.73 -15.99
C PHE A 136 -9.38 10.51 -17.49
N VAL A 137 -10.50 10.46 -18.24
CA VAL A 137 -10.47 10.11 -19.65
C VAL A 137 -11.48 10.95 -20.43
N SER A 138 -11.00 11.68 -21.42
CA SER A 138 -11.85 12.39 -22.37
C SER A 138 -12.06 11.54 -23.62
N THR A 139 -13.32 11.27 -23.96
CA THR A 139 -13.73 10.54 -25.18
C THR A 139 -14.37 11.50 -26.17
N LEU A 140 -14.03 11.36 -27.46
CA LEU A 140 -14.59 12.20 -28.53
C LEU A 140 -16.01 11.77 -28.96
N GLU A 141 -16.44 10.56 -28.59
CA GLU A 141 -17.70 9.94 -28.99
C GLU A 141 -18.31 9.15 -27.81
N GLU A 142 -19.59 8.75 -27.94
CA GLU A 142 -20.22 7.78 -27.03
C GLU A 142 -19.54 6.42 -27.18
N ALA A 143 -18.58 6.14 -26.29
CA ALA A 143 -17.82 4.91 -26.34
C ALA A 143 -18.40 3.84 -25.41
N GLN A 144 -18.38 2.59 -25.85
CA GLN A 144 -18.79 1.45 -25.02
C GLN A 144 -17.67 1.08 -24.05
N TRP A 145 -18.00 1.00 -22.77
CA TRP A 145 -17.06 0.63 -21.71
C TRP A 145 -17.25 -0.80 -21.23
N ARG A 146 -16.13 -1.50 -21.01
CA ARG A 146 -16.10 -2.85 -20.50
C ARG A 146 -15.11 -2.99 -19.34
N GLY A 147 -15.60 -3.40 -18.18
CA GLY A 147 -14.74 -3.81 -17.07
C GLY A 147 -14.20 -5.23 -17.28
N ILE A 148 -12.92 -5.46 -17.00
CA ILE A 148 -12.30 -6.79 -17.05
C ILE A 148 -12.25 -7.39 -15.65
N SER A 149 -12.77 -8.60 -15.50
CA SER A 149 -12.66 -9.39 -14.27
C SER A 149 -12.53 -10.88 -14.60
N ALA A 150 -11.73 -11.60 -13.80
CA ALA A 150 -11.65 -13.05 -13.86
C ALA A 150 -12.85 -13.74 -13.18
N LEU A 151 -13.60 -13.00 -12.36
CA LEU A 151 -14.67 -13.54 -11.51
C LEU A 151 -16.07 -13.26 -12.06
N SER A 152 -16.21 -12.25 -12.93
CA SER A 152 -17.50 -11.88 -13.52
C SER A 152 -17.32 -11.38 -14.95
N PRO A 153 -18.19 -11.78 -15.90
CA PRO A 153 -18.18 -11.26 -17.27
C PRO A 153 -18.64 -9.80 -17.36
N GLN A 154 -19.43 -9.32 -16.39
CA GLN A 154 -19.93 -7.95 -16.30
C GLN A 154 -19.73 -7.42 -14.87
N PRO A 155 -18.51 -7.01 -14.52
CA PRO A 155 -18.22 -6.53 -13.18
C PRO A 155 -18.81 -5.12 -12.96
N GLN A 156 -19.46 -4.91 -11.82
CA GLN A 156 -19.87 -3.56 -11.38
C GLN A 156 -18.67 -2.68 -10.99
N SER A 157 -17.58 -3.31 -10.53
CA SER A 157 -16.31 -2.64 -10.26
C SER A 157 -15.15 -3.46 -10.81
N ALA A 158 -14.19 -2.78 -11.43
CA ALA A 158 -13.00 -3.39 -12.02
C ALA A 158 -11.79 -2.50 -11.80
N ARG A 159 -10.59 -3.12 -11.76
CA ARG A 159 -9.31 -2.39 -11.82
C ARG A 159 -8.97 -1.99 -13.25
N ILE A 160 -9.42 -2.77 -14.23
CA ILE A 160 -9.12 -2.56 -15.65
C ILE A 160 -10.43 -2.27 -16.37
N TRP A 161 -10.44 -1.15 -17.07
CA TRP A 161 -11.56 -0.70 -17.91
C TRP A 161 -11.08 -0.54 -19.34
N GLN A 162 -11.89 -0.99 -20.30
CA GLN A 162 -11.62 -0.84 -21.71
C GLN A 162 -12.70 0.02 -22.34
N CYS A 163 -12.28 1.08 -23.00
CA CYS A 163 -13.11 1.92 -23.85
C CYS A 163 -12.98 1.40 -25.28
N MET A 164 -14.05 0.86 -25.84
CA MET A 164 -14.08 0.31 -27.20
C MET A 164 -14.33 1.45 -28.19
N SER A 165 -13.27 1.88 -28.89
CA SER A 165 -13.32 2.93 -29.91
C SER A 165 -12.12 2.80 -30.84
N GLU A 166 -12.31 3.17 -32.11
CA GLU A 166 -11.22 3.30 -33.10
C GLU A 166 -10.42 4.60 -32.92
N LYS A 167 -10.93 5.56 -32.13
CA LYS A 167 -10.24 6.79 -31.78
C LYS A 167 -9.61 6.68 -30.40
N SER A 168 -8.42 7.24 -30.22
CA SER A 168 -7.78 7.32 -28.92
C SER A 168 -8.58 8.19 -27.96
N CYS A 169 -8.54 7.84 -26.68
CA CYS A 169 -8.99 8.75 -25.63
C CYS A 169 -7.83 9.66 -25.23
N LYS A 170 -8.14 10.81 -24.64
CA LYS A 170 -7.12 11.61 -23.95
C LYS A 170 -7.13 11.28 -22.47
N ALA A 171 -5.97 11.05 -21.89
CA ALA A 171 -5.81 10.87 -20.46
C ALA A 171 -5.71 12.23 -19.77
N ILE A 172 -6.55 12.48 -18.76
CA ILE A 172 -6.48 13.68 -17.92
C ILE A 172 -5.59 13.33 -16.72
N VAL A 173 -4.38 13.88 -16.70
CA VAL A 173 -3.34 13.55 -15.71
C VAL A 173 -3.50 14.39 -14.45
N ASP A 174 -3.89 15.64 -14.62
CA ASP A 174 -4.14 16.59 -13.54
C ASP A 174 -5.55 17.15 -13.70
N GLN A 175 -6.41 16.91 -12.70
CA GLN A 175 -7.79 17.40 -12.68
C GLN A 175 -7.87 18.90 -12.37
N GLU A 176 -6.88 19.48 -11.68
CA GLU A 176 -6.86 20.89 -11.32
C GLU A 176 -6.41 21.76 -12.50
N ASN A 177 -5.39 21.30 -13.22
CA ASN A 177 -4.83 22.02 -14.38
C ASN A 177 -5.39 21.54 -15.73
N ASN A 178 -6.24 20.50 -15.72
CA ASN A 178 -6.81 19.85 -16.90
C ASN A 178 -5.76 19.48 -17.96
N GLU A 179 -4.63 18.94 -17.51
CA GLU A 179 -3.53 18.51 -18.38
C GLU A 179 -3.92 17.22 -19.11
N GLU A 180 -4.05 17.31 -20.43
CA GLU A 180 -4.45 16.21 -21.31
C GLU A 180 -3.25 15.61 -22.05
N ILE A 181 -3.10 14.29 -22.02
CA ILE A 181 -2.16 13.54 -22.83
C ILE A 181 -2.91 12.72 -23.87
N ASP A 182 -2.55 12.87 -25.14
CA ASP A 182 -3.05 11.99 -26.21
C ASP A 182 -2.35 10.63 -26.15
N VAL A 183 -3.11 9.59 -25.79
CA VAL A 183 -2.55 8.25 -25.62
C VAL A 183 -2.31 7.51 -26.94
N SER A 184 -2.65 8.10 -28.08
CA SER A 184 -2.24 7.58 -29.40
C SER A 184 -0.75 7.79 -29.68
N GLU A 185 -0.18 8.91 -29.22
CA GLU A 185 1.24 9.22 -29.41
C GLU A 185 2.11 8.55 -28.34
N LYS A 186 1.66 8.60 -27.09
CA LYS A 186 2.42 8.07 -25.96
C LYS A 186 1.50 7.53 -24.86
N PRO A 187 1.71 6.29 -24.37
CA PRO A 187 0.95 5.79 -23.25
C PRO A 187 1.25 6.61 -21.99
N TYR A 188 0.22 6.81 -21.17
CA TYR A 188 0.35 7.42 -19.86
C TYR A 188 0.69 6.36 -18.82
N ALA A 189 1.65 6.67 -17.95
CA ALA A 189 1.95 5.91 -16.74
C ALA A 189 2.22 6.86 -15.58
N ASN A 190 1.57 6.62 -14.44
CA ASN A 190 1.81 7.39 -13.22
C ASN A 190 3.13 6.95 -12.57
N LYS A 191 4.24 7.50 -13.09
CA LYS A 191 5.59 7.12 -12.69
C LYS A 191 5.83 7.32 -11.19
N GLU A 192 5.33 8.42 -10.63
CA GLU A 192 5.53 8.74 -9.22
C GLU A 192 4.86 7.72 -8.30
N LEU A 193 3.60 7.38 -8.58
CA LEU A 193 2.89 6.37 -7.81
C LEU A 193 3.55 4.99 -7.96
N LEU A 194 3.97 4.61 -9.16
CA LEU A 194 4.65 3.33 -9.40
C LEU A 194 6.00 3.25 -8.67
N ARG A 195 6.81 4.33 -8.69
CA ARG A 195 8.08 4.38 -7.95
C ARG A 195 7.86 4.19 -6.44
N ARG A 196 6.84 4.83 -5.87
CA ARG A 196 6.45 4.64 -4.47
C ARG A 196 5.93 3.22 -4.20
N ALA A 197 5.09 2.70 -5.08
CA ALA A 197 4.49 1.38 -4.95
C ALA A 197 5.49 0.23 -5.04
N PHE A 198 6.66 0.43 -5.65
CA PHE A 198 7.70 -0.59 -5.83
C PHE A 198 9.00 -0.29 -5.08
N ASP A 199 8.97 0.62 -4.11
CA ASP A 199 10.10 0.95 -3.23
C ASP A 199 11.33 1.49 -3.99
N LEU A 200 11.13 2.28 -5.06
CA LEU A 200 12.21 3.01 -5.74
C LEU A 200 12.51 4.36 -5.08
N VAL A 201 11.53 4.94 -4.38
CA VAL A 201 11.75 6.15 -3.57
C VAL A 201 12.15 5.71 -2.16
N VAL A 202 13.35 6.11 -1.73
CA VAL A 202 13.82 5.89 -0.37
C VAL A 202 13.46 7.12 0.46
N ARG A 203 12.70 6.91 1.54
CA ARG A 203 12.45 7.92 2.58
C ARG A 203 13.27 7.55 3.81
N GLU A 204 13.85 8.55 4.47
CA GLU A 204 14.45 8.33 5.78
C GLU A 204 13.37 7.86 6.76
N PRO A 205 13.57 6.72 7.42
CA PRO A 205 12.58 6.19 8.33
C PRO A 205 12.45 7.08 9.56
N ASN A 206 11.24 7.18 10.10
CA ASN A 206 11.03 7.82 11.39
C ASN A 206 11.89 7.12 12.46
N VAL A 207 12.61 7.90 13.27
CA VAL A 207 13.54 7.41 14.33
C VAL A 207 12.86 6.38 15.26
N ALA A 208 11.55 6.53 15.48
CA ALA A 208 10.79 5.59 16.29
C ALA A 208 10.64 4.20 15.66
N ILE A 209 10.63 4.09 14.32
CA ILE A 209 10.59 2.80 13.62
C ILE A 209 11.90 2.05 13.86
N ILE A 210 13.04 2.76 13.83
CA ILE A 210 14.36 2.16 14.15
C ILE A 210 14.34 1.61 15.58
N THR A 211 13.84 2.39 16.53
CA THR A 211 13.77 1.97 17.95
C THR A 211 12.93 0.70 18.12
N ILE A 212 11.77 0.61 17.46
CA ILE A 212 10.95 -0.60 17.49
C ILE A 212 11.60 -1.77 16.78
N THR A 213 12.33 -1.53 15.70
CA THR A 213 13.08 -2.58 15.00
C THR A 213 14.06 -3.25 15.94
N ASP A 214 14.83 -2.47 16.71
CA ASP A 214 15.79 -2.98 17.68
C ASP A 214 15.10 -3.71 18.84
N ASN A 215 13.99 -3.16 19.36
CA ASN A 215 13.21 -3.81 20.41
C ASN A 215 12.63 -5.15 19.96
N CYS A 216 12.07 -5.23 18.74
CA CYS A 216 11.55 -6.48 18.19
C CYS A 216 12.68 -7.49 17.99
N LYS A 217 13.87 -7.04 17.56
CA LYS A 217 15.04 -7.92 17.42
C LYS A 217 15.46 -8.52 18.76
N GLN A 218 15.58 -7.72 19.81
CA GLN A 218 15.89 -8.21 21.15
C GLN A 218 14.82 -9.19 21.65
N LEU A 219 13.54 -8.87 21.44
CA LEU A 219 12.44 -9.76 21.83
C LEU A 219 12.46 -11.08 21.04
N MET A 220 12.81 -11.06 19.76
CA MET A 220 12.99 -12.29 18.97
C MET A 220 14.16 -13.16 19.46
N GLU A 221 15.19 -12.56 20.04
CA GLU A 221 16.32 -13.29 20.64
C GLU A 221 15.92 -13.93 21.97
N MET A 222 15.15 -13.22 22.79
CA MET A 222 14.62 -13.73 24.07
C MET A 222 13.51 -14.78 23.87
N GLU A 223 12.62 -14.55 22.89
CA GLU A 223 11.47 -15.39 22.58
C GLU A 223 11.43 -15.79 21.11
N PRO A 224 12.24 -16.79 20.69
CA PRO A 224 12.36 -17.17 19.28
C PRO A 224 11.07 -17.63 18.62
N LYS A 225 10.10 -18.10 19.42
CA LYS A 225 8.78 -18.58 19.00
C LYS A 225 7.74 -17.47 18.89
N ASN A 226 8.04 -16.25 19.33
CA ASN A 226 7.10 -15.14 19.25
C ASN A 226 6.89 -14.71 17.79
N MET A 227 5.72 -15.06 17.25
CA MET A 227 5.38 -14.75 15.85
C MET A 227 5.18 -13.25 15.63
N TRP A 228 4.68 -12.52 16.64
CA TRP A 228 4.35 -11.10 16.52
C TRP A 228 5.61 -10.24 16.45
N ALA A 229 6.58 -10.49 17.33
CA ALA A 229 7.88 -9.84 17.31
C ALA A 229 8.58 -10.06 15.96
N ARG A 230 8.61 -11.30 15.46
CA ARG A 230 9.19 -11.62 14.15
C ARG A 230 8.45 -10.96 13.00
N TYR A 231 7.12 -10.94 13.04
CA TYR A 231 6.32 -10.29 12.01
C TYR A 231 6.54 -8.78 11.99
N MET A 232 6.48 -8.12 13.15
CA MET A 232 6.68 -6.67 13.25
C MET A 232 8.10 -6.27 12.83
N TYR A 233 9.12 -7.00 13.30
CA TYR A 233 10.51 -6.80 12.86
C TYR A 233 10.63 -6.89 11.33
N THR A 234 9.98 -7.89 10.72
CA THR A 234 9.98 -8.07 9.26
C THR A 234 9.33 -6.89 8.54
N LEU A 235 8.19 -6.40 9.04
CA LEU A 235 7.53 -5.22 8.46
C LEU A 235 8.41 -3.97 8.57
N CYS A 236 9.09 -3.77 9.71
CA CYS A 236 10.03 -2.66 9.88
C CYS A 236 11.21 -2.75 8.92
N LEU A 237 11.77 -3.94 8.67
CA LEU A 237 12.82 -4.11 7.66
C LEU A 237 12.30 -3.82 6.24
N MET A 238 11.09 -4.28 5.93
CA MET A 238 10.45 -3.98 4.64
C MET A 238 10.18 -2.49 4.45
N GLU A 239 9.92 -1.75 5.53
CA GLU A 239 9.75 -0.29 5.47
C GLU A 239 11.08 0.42 5.28
N THR A 240 12.05 0.12 6.15
CA THR A 240 13.28 0.92 6.32
C THR A 240 14.44 0.50 5.42
N ARG A 241 14.66 -0.81 5.24
CA ARG A 241 15.84 -1.37 4.57
C ARG A 241 15.48 -2.57 3.67
N PRO A 242 14.54 -2.41 2.71
CA PRO A 242 14.07 -3.52 1.89
C PRO A 242 15.09 -4.01 0.86
N VAL A 243 16.16 -3.26 0.57
CA VAL A 243 17.22 -3.72 -0.36
C VAL A 243 18.24 -4.53 0.44
N GLU A 244 18.79 -3.93 1.49
CA GLU A 244 19.90 -4.43 2.29
C GLU A 244 19.50 -5.71 3.04
N CYS A 245 18.29 -5.72 3.61
CA CYS A 245 17.79 -6.84 4.40
C CYS A 245 16.96 -7.84 3.59
N HIS A 246 17.10 -7.89 2.26
CA HIS A 246 16.24 -8.73 1.41
C HIS A 246 16.22 -10.21 1.81
N GLU A 247 17.39 -10.83 1.98
CA GLU A 247 17.49 -12.25 2.35
C GLU A 247 16.96 -12.50 3.77
N GLU A 248 17.20 -11.56 4.70
CA GLU A 248 16.69 -11.64 6.07
C GLU A 248 15.16 -11.56 6.13
N ILE A 249 14.56 -10.65 5.34
CA ILE A 249 13.10 -10.53 5.18
C ILE A 249 12.53 -11.85 4.67
N LEU A 250 13.10 -12.43 3.60
CA LEU A 250 12.62 -13.70 3.05
C LEU A 250 12.76 -14.86 4.04
N ALA A 251 13.86 -14.92 4.80
CA ALA A 251 14.07 -15.92 5.83
C ALA A 251 13.03 -15.82 6.95
N ASN A 252 12.73 -14.59 7.41
CA ASN A 252 11.71 -14.37 8.43
C ASN A 252 10.30 -14.73 7.94
N LEU A 253 9.93 -14.30 6.73
CA LEU A 253 8.64 -14.64 6.12
C LEU A 253 8.50 -16.17 5.90
N GLY A 254 9.59 -16.83 5.52
CA GLY A 254 9.66 -18.29 5.41
C GLY A 254 9.34 -18.96 6.75
N LYS A 255 10.07 -18.61 7.82
CA LYS A 255 9.84 -19.14 9.17
C LYS A 255 8.43 -18.89 9.69
N LEU A 256 7.88 -17.69 9.46
CA LEU A 256 6.50 -17.37 9.81
C LEU A 256 5.51 -18.28 9.07
N ALA A 257 5.73 -18.53 7.78
CA ALA A 257 4.85 -19.36 6.96
C ALA A 257 4.91 -20.86 7.28
N THR A 258 6.08 -21.37 7.70
CA THR A 258 6.31 -22.82 7.86
C THR A 258 6.26 -23.29 9.30
N GLU A 259 6.69 -22.47 10.27
CA GLU A 259 6.95 -22.91 11.64
C GLU A 259 6.09 -22.17 12.66
N LEU A 260 6.03 -20.83 12.59
CA LEU A 260 5.45 -20.03 13.67
C LEU A 260 3.96 -19.74 13.50
N ASP A 261 3.50 -19.51 12.26
CA ASP A 261 2.13 -19.07 12.00
C ASP A 261 1.58 -19.63 10.67
N THR A 262 1.53 -20.96 10.63
CA THR A 262 1.11 -21.73 9.46
C THR A 262 -0.31 -21.43 8.99
N LYS A 263 -1.20 -20.97 9.89
CA LYS A 263 -2.58 -20.59 9.56
C LYS A 263 -2.64 -19.36 8.64
N ARG A 264 -1.68 -18.44 8.76
CA ARG A 264 -1.58 -17.20 7.97
C ARG A 264 -0.49 -17.27 6.89
N LYS A 265 0.01 -18.47 6.55
CA LYS A 265 1.08 -18.70 5.57
C LYS A 265 0.91 -17.95 4.25
N GLU A 266 -0.32 -17.79 3.75
CA GLU A 266 -0.56 -17.10 2.47
C GLU A 266 -0.29 -15.60 2.55
N ILE A 267 -0.47 -14.97 3.73
CA ILE A 267 -0.09 -13.56 3.96
C ILE A 267 1.42 -13.42 3.77
N TYR A 268 2.21 -14.27 4.41
CA TYR A 268 3.67 -14.22 4.36
C TYR A 268 4.21 -14.55 2.97
N LYS A 269 3.63 -15.52 2.28
CA LYS A 269 4.01 -15.82 0.89
C LYS A 269 3.70 -14.66 -0.05
N ASN A 270 2.60 -13.92 0.16
CA ASN A 270 2.31 -12.73 -0.62
C ASN A 270 3.33 -11.61 -0.36
N LEU A 271 3.70 -11.37 0.90
CA LEU A 271 4.76 -10.42 1.27
C LEU A 271 6.11 -10.83 0.65
N ALA A 272 6.45 -12.12 0.67
CA ALA A 272 7.69 -12.65 0.09
C ALA A 272 7.69 -12.49 -1.44
N SER A 273 6.57 -12.81 -2.09
CA SER A 273 6.38 -12.63 -3.52
C SER A 273 6.59 -11.18 -3.95
N ARG A 274 6.04 -10.23 -3.17
CA ARG A 274 6.25 -8.78 -3.37
C ARG A 274 7.71 -8.40 -3.18
N GLN A 275 8.35 -8.85 -2.11
CA GLN A 275 9.75 -8.55 -1.83
C GLN A 275 10.68 -9.04 -2.96
N ILE A 276 10.40 -10.22 -3.54
CA ILE A 276 11.11 -10.75 -4.70
C ILE A 276 10.85 -9.90 -5.94
N LEU A 277 9.58 -9.56 -6.23
CA LEU A 277 9.21 -8.71 -7.36
C LEU A 277 9.92 -7.35 -7.29
N ASN A 278 9.89 -6.69 -6.14
CA ASN A 278 10.52 -5.38 -5.95
C ASN A 278 12.04 -5.46 -6.12
N LYS A 279 12.70 -6.55 -5.70
CA LYS A 279 14.13 -6.76 -5.99
C LYS A 279 14.40 -6.82 -7.50
N VAL A 280 13.59 -7.57 -8.26
CA VAL A 280 13.75 -7.67 -9.72
C VAL A 280 13.51 -6.34 -10.42
N LEU A 281 12.48 -5.59 -10.01
CA LEU A 281 12.14 -4.29 -10.58
C LEU A 281 13.19 -3.20 -10.30
N ARG A 282 13.96 -3.35 -9.21
CA ARG A 282 15.07 -2.48 -8.83
C ARG A 282 16.40 -2.86 -9.48
N THR A 283 16.49 -4.01 -10.17
CA THR A 283 17.72 -4.39 -10.87
C THR A 283 18.06 -3.34 -11.91
N GLU A 284 19.27 -2.78 -11.80
CA GLU A 284 19.79 -1.79 -12.74
C GLU A 284 20.52 -2.49 -13.90
N GLU A 285 20.15 -2.10 -15.12
CA GLU A 285 20.90 -2.39 -16.34
C GLU A 285 20.91 -1.09 -17.16
N ASP A 286 22.04 -0.78 -17.81
CA ASP A 286 22.21 0.43 -18.62
C ASP A 286 21.93 1.75 -17.85
N GLY A 287 22.22 1.78 -16.55
CA GLY A 287 22.07 2.96 -15.70
C GLY A 287 20.63 3.31 -15.31
N ALA A 288 19.67 2.40 -15.52
CA ALA A 288 18.28 2.59 -15.08
C ALA A 288 17.69 1.32 -14.45
N PRO A 289 16.88 1.43 -13.38
CA PRO A 289 16.09 0.32 -12.86
C PRO A 289 15.18 -0.29 -13.93
N LEU A 290 14.95 -1.60 -13.87
CA LEU A 290 14.05 -2.30 -14.78
C LEU A 290 12.65 -1.65 -14.82
N LEU A 291 12.12 -1.19 -13.68
CA LEU A 291 10.84 -0.50 -13.66
C LEU A 291 10.81 0.76 -14.54
N GLU A 292 11.86 1.58 -14.53
CA GLU A 292 11.94 2.79 -15.38
C GLU A 292 11.98 2.40 -16.85
N ARG A 293 12.76 1.37 -17.21
CA ARG A 293 12.82 0.86 -18.59
C ARG A 293 11.48 0.32 -19.08
N LEU A 294 10.71 -0.34 -18.20
CA LEU A 294 9.35 -0.80 -18.49
C LEU A 294 8.38 0.38 -18.66
N MET A 295 8.47 1.40 -17.79
CA MET A 295 7.62 2.61 -17.88
C MET A 295 7.95 3.46 -19.12
N ASP A 296 9.19 3.44 -19.59
CA ASP A 296 9.64 4.14 -20.79
C ASP A 296 9.41 3.35 -22.09
N GLY A 297 8.93 2.10 -21.99
CA GLY A 297 8.74 1.21 -23.14
C GLY A 297 10.04 0.72 -23.80
N LYS A 298 11.19 0.90 -23.13
CA LYS A 298 12.51 0.39 -23.59
C LYS A 298 12.62 -1.12 -23.41
N GLU A 299 11.95 -1.64 -22.39
CA GLU A 299 11.82 -3.07 -22.14
C GLU A 299 10.33 -3.46 -22.24
N THR A 300 10.03 -4.56 -22.91
CA THR A 300 8.66 -5.06 -23.08
C THR A 300 8.45 -6.41 -22.41
N GLN A 301 9.42 -6.89 -21.63
CA GLN A 301 9.30 -8.17 -20.94
C GLN A 301 9.76 -8.08 -19.49
N LEU A 302 8.98 -8.70 -18.60
CA LEU A 302 9.40 -8.98 -17.22
C LEU A 302 9.53 -10.49 -17.08
N ALA A 303 10.78 -10.96 -17.01
CA ALA A 303 11.08 -12.37 -16.78
C ALA A 303 11.53 -12.56 -15.33
N ILE A 304 10.70 -13.24 -14.54
CA ILE A 304 11.06 -13.60 -13.16
C ILE A 304 11.43 -15.10 -13.16
N ARG A 305 12.71 -15.39 -12.92
CA ARG A 305 13.23 -16.76 -12.84
C ARG A 305 13.27 -17.22 -11.38
N ASN A 306 12.90 -18.48 -11.13
CA ASN A 306 13.05 -19.14 -9.81
C ASN A 306 12.39 -18.45 -8.61
N ALA A 307 11.44 -17.54 -8.83
CA ALA A 307 10.73 -16.91 -7.73
C ALA A 307 9.56 -17.81 -7.32
N GLN A 308 9.58 -18.30 -6.08
CA GLN A 308 8.46 -19.04 -5.47
C GLN A 308 7.27 -18.10 -5.19
N ILE A 309 6.81 -17.40 -6.23
CA ILE A 309 5.74 -16.40 -6.16
C ILE A 309 4.42 -17.14 -6.05
N SER A 310 3.76 -17.02 -4.89
CA SER A 310 2.43 -17.60 -4.65
C SER A 310 1.33 -16.84 -5.36
N ARG A 311 1.47 -15.51 -5.41
CA ARG A 311 0.63 -14.57 -6.16
C ARG A 311 1.50 -13.40 -6.60
N LEU A 312 1.51 -13.08 -7.90
CA LEU A 312 1.70 -11.69 -8.27
C LEU A 312 0.44 -10.99 -7.75
N VAL A 313 0.54 -10.18 -6.69
CA VAL A 313 -0.44 -9.11 -6.51
C VAL A 313 -0.16 -8.20 -7.69
N ILE A 314 -0.97 -8.33 -8.74
CA ILE A 314 -0.87 -7.61 -10.01
C ILE A 314 -1.23 -6.14 -9.73
N SER A 315 -0.32 -5.43 -9.06
CA SER A 315 -0.18 -3.97 -9.20
C SER A 315 0.56 -3.64 -10.50
N CYS A 316 1.24 -4.64 -11.08
CA CYS A 316 1.82 -4.61 -12.42
C CYS A 316 0.80 -4.98 -13.50
N THR A 317 -0.37 -4.31 -13.52
CA THR A 317 -1.26 -4.35 -14.69
C THR A 317 -0.96 -3.24 -15.67
N MET A 318 0.26 -2.72 -15.71
CA MET A 318 0.68 -1.98 -16.89
C MET A 318 0.79 -2.99 -18.03
N VAL A 319 -0.17 -2.95 -18.96
CA VAL A 319 -0.07 -3.50 -20.31
C VAL A 319 -0.10 -5.04 -20.43
N LYS A 320 -1.10 -5.56 -21.16
CA LYS A 320 -1.37 -6.97 -21.54
C LYS A 320 -0.45 -8.04 -20.91
N LEU A 321 -0.88 -8.67 -19.81
CA LEU A 321 -0.23 -9.90 -19.31
C LEU A 321 -0.58 -11.11 -20.19
N LYS A 322 0.37 -11.60 -21.00
CA LYS A 322 0.32 -12.98 -21.53
C LYS A 322 1.19 -13.88 -20.67
N LEU A 323 0.61 -14.48 -19.62
CA LEU A 323 1.27 -15.51 -18.83
C LEU A 323 1.41 -16.79 -19.67
N ARG A 324 2.59 -17.03 -20.26
CA ARG A 324 2.93 -18.35 -20.80
C ARG A 324 3.60 -19.18 -19.70
N SER A 325 2.81 -20.04 -19.05
CA SER A 325 3.34 -21.16 -18.28
C SER A 325 3.95 -22.17 -19.25
N PHE A 326 5.26 -22.11 -19.46
CA PHE A 326 5.99 -23.26 -19.98
C PHE A 326 6.26 -24.21 -18.81
N ARG A 327 6.11 -25.51 -19.06
CA ARG A 327 6.21 -26.62 -18.08
C ARG A 327 7.47 -26.67 -17.20
N HIS A 328 8.37 -25.68 -17.24
CA HIS A 328 9.55 -25.55 -16.38
C HIS A 328 9.68 -24.11 -15.82
N ARG A 329 9.55 -23.96 -14.49
CA ARG A 329 10.05 -22.89 -13.57
C ARG A 329 10.37 -21.47 -14.12
N ARG A 330 9.64 -20.98 -15.11
CA ARG A 330 9.87 -19.66 -15.74
C ARG A 330 8.53 -18.98 -15.95
N VAL A 331 8.34 -17.82 -15.32
CA VAL A 331 7.22 -16.93 -15.61
C VAL A 331 7.76 -15.83 -16.51
N VAL A 332 7.31 -15.81 -17.77
CA VAL A 332 7.57 -14.73 -18.71
C VAL A 332 6.29 -13.91 -18.80
N VAL A 333 6.38 -12.64 -18.41
CA VAL A 333 5.34 -11.64 -18.65
C VAL A 333 5.77 -10.85 -19.88
N GLN A 334 4.96 -10.91 -20.93
CA GLN A 334 5.18 -10.18 -22.18
C GLN A 334 4.24 -8.99 -22.22
N PHE A 335 4.77 -7.77 -22.22
CA PHE A 335 4.06 -6.51 -22.41
C PHE A 335 3.94 -6.21 -23.91
N PHE A 336 2.87 -5.52 -24.36
CA PHE A 336 2.56 -5.26 -25.77
C PHE A 336 2.42 -3.78 -26.08
#